data_AF-A0A3M8CHI7-F1
#
_entry.id   AF-A0A3M8CHI7-F1
#
_cell.length_a   1.000
_cell.length_b   1.000
_cell.length_c   1.000
_cell.angle_alpha   90.00
_cell.angle_beta   90.00
_cell.angle_gamma   90.00
#
_symmetry.space_group_name_H-M   'P 1'
#
loop_
_entity.id
_entity.type
_entity.pdbx_description
1 polymer ?
#
loop_
_entity_poly.entity_id
_entity_poly.type
_entity_poly.pdbx_seq_one_letter_code
_entity_poly.pdbx_strand_id
1 'polypeptide(L)'
;MLLTAKTISHEEHPWGSLLILQDLTDYETIASELEMTKSLKQKLQTVVDAAYDGLILIGQQGKIEIVNHTISELVSCPKEDLIDQEIDLFFRTSS
;
A
#
# COMPACT_ATOMS: atom_id res chain seq x y z
N MET A 1 15.36 -6.42 18.24
CA MET A 1 16.80 -6.68 18.54
C MET A 1 17.25 -7.98 17.88
N LEU A 2 18.19 -7.91 16.94
CA LEU A 2 18.79 -9.05 16.27
C LEU A 2 20.18 -9.34 16.85
N LEU A 3 20.45 -10.60 17.17
CA LEU A 3 21.75 -11.07 17.66
C LEU A 3 22.44 -11.92 16.58
N THR A 4 23.62 -11.50 16.13
CA THR A 4 24.44 -12.29 15.21
C THR A 4 25.78 -12.59 15.87
N ALA A 5 26.12 -13.87 16.02
CA ALA A 5 27.42 -14.31 16.55
C ALA A 5 28.24 -14.96 15.44
N LYS A 6 29.47 -14.50 15.23
CA LYS A 6 30.42 -15.09 14.29
C LYS A 6 31.72 -15.42 15.01
N THR A 7 32.09 -16.69 15.03
CA THR A 7 33.35 -17.15 15.62
C THR A 7 34.49 -16.92 14.62
N ILE A 8 35.59 -16.33 15.07
CA ILE A 8 36.79 -16.17 14.24
C ILE A 8 37.77 -17.26 14.68
N SER A 9 37.99 -18.24 13.80
CA SER A 9 39.00 -19.28 13.98
C SER A 9 40.05 -19.18 12.88
N HIS A 10 41.32 -19.35 13.25
CA HIS A 10 42.39 -19.69 12.32
C HIS A 10 43.23 -20.74 13.04
N GLU A 11 43.50 -21.84 12.33
CA GLU A 11 44.36 -22.94 12.76
C GLU A 11 44.14 -23.42 14.21
N GLU A 12 43.14 -24.31 14.35
CA GLU A 12 42.86 -25.18 15.52
C GLU A 12 42.77 -24.54 16.91
N HIS A 13 42.76 -23.21 17.02
CA HIS A 13 42.52 -22.51 18.29
C HIS A 13 41.47 -21.39 18.11
N PRO A 14 40.31 -21.45 18.79
CA PRO A 14 39.29 -20.41 18.70
C PRO A 14 39.69 -19.23 19.59
N TRP A 15 40.20 -18.14 19.00
CA TRP A 15 40.67 -16.98 19.77
C TRP A 15 39.63 -15.89 19.98
N GLY A 16 38.39 -16.07 19.52
CA GLY A 16 37.32 -15.14 19.86
C GLY A 16 36.01 -15.33 19.11
N SER A 17 34.97 -14.76 19.69
CA SER A 17 33.63 -14.68 19.10
C SER A 17 33.26 -13.21 18.92
N LEU A 18 32.88 -12.84 17.71
CA LEU A 18 32.30 -11.53 17.42
C LEU A 18 30.79 -11.61 17.68
N LEU A 19 30.28 -10.79 18.60
CA LEU A 19 28.85 -10.64 18.85
C LEU A 19 28.37 -9.30 18.30
N ILE A 20 27.38 -9.32 17.42
CA ILE A 20 26.74 -8.13 16.88
C ILE A 20 25.31 -8.08 17.44
N LEU A 21 25.01 -6.99 18.13
CA LEU A 21 23.67 -6.64 18.60
C LEU A 21 23.18 -5.49 17.72
N GLN A 22 22.12 -5.72 16.97
CA GLN A 22 21.47 -4.68 16.16
C GLN A 22 20.07 -4.42 16.69
N ASP A 23 19.76 -3.15 16.93
CA ASP A 23 18.39 -2.72 17.12
C ASP A 23 17.74 -2.48 15.74
N LEU A 24 16.53 -3.00 15.56
CA LEU A 24 15.74 -2.87 14.31
C LEU A 24 14.40 -2.18 14.57
N THR A 25 14.15 -1.70 15.78
CA THR A 25 12.85 -1.13 16.16
C THR A 25 12.42 0.03 15.26
N ASP A 26 13.35 0.85 14.79
CA ASP A 26 13.05 1.94 13.85
C ASP A 26 12.49 1.39 12.51
N TYR A 27 13.09 0.33 11.99
CA TYR A 27 12.65 -0.31 10.75
C TYR A 27 11.30 -1.01 10.93
N GLU A 28 11.12 -1.72 12.05
CA GLU A 28 9.85 -2.38 12.39
C GLU A 28 8.71 -1.36 12.52
N THR A 29 8.99 -0.19 13.10
CA THR A 29 8.01 0.89 13.26
C THR A 29 7.54 1.42 11.91
N ILE A 30 8.47 1.79 11.03
CA ILE A 30 8.15 2.30 9.68
C ILE A 30 7.40 1.24 8.86
N ALA A 31 7.83 -0.03 8.94
CA ALA A 31 7.16 -1.13 8.27
C ALA A 31 5.72 -1.31 8.77
N SER A 32 5.51 -1.24 10.09
CA SER A 32 4.19 -1.34 10.72
C SER A 32 3.27 -0.19 10.33
N GLU A 33 3.76 1.06 10.33
CA GLU A 33 3.00 2.23 9.88
C GLU A 33 2.53 2.09 8.43
N LEU A 34 3.42 1.62 7.55
CA LEU A 34 3.10 1.37 6.15
C LEU A 34 2.05 0.25 6.00
N GLU A 35 2.18 -0.83 6.77
CA GLU A 35 1.23 -1.94 6.74
C GLU A 35 -0.16 -1.52 7.24
N MET A 36 -0.24 -0.74 8.32
CA MET A 36 -1.48 -0.17 8.84
C MET A 36 -2.17 0.70 7.78
N THR A 37 -1.42 1.60 7.14
CA THR A 37 -1.94 2.49 6.09
C THR A 37 -2.47 1.70 4.89
N LYS A 38 -1.72 0.69 4.44
CA LYS A 38 -2.14 -0.20 3.34
C LYS A 38 -3.41 -0.98 3.69
N SER A 39 -3.48 -1.54 4.91
CA SER A 39 -4.64 -2.28 5.37
C SER A 39 -5.90 -1.42 5.43
N LEU A 40 -5.77 -0.17 5.90
CA LEU A 40 -6.88 0.78 5.93
C LEU A 40 -7.37 1.10 4.51
N LYS A 41 -6.45 1.38 3.58
CA LYS A 41 -6.79 1.64 2.17
C LYS A 41 -7.53 0.44 1.54
N GLN A 42 -7.07 -0.78 1.79
CA GLN A 42 -7.71 -1.99 1.27
C GLN A 42 -9.13 -2.20 1.84
N LYS A 43 -9.33 -1.93 3.13
CA LYS A 43 -10.66 -1.99 3.76
C LYS A 43 -11.61 -0.98 3.14
N LEU A 44 -11.15 0.26 2.95
CA LEU A 44 -11.94 1.31 2.27
C LEU A 44 -12.33 0.88 0.85
N GLN A 45 -11.37 0.36 0.08
CA GLN A 45 -11.62 -0.14 -1.26
C GLN A 45 -12.69 -1.24 -1.27
N THR A 46 -12.61 -2.17 -0.32
CA THR A 46 -13.58 -3.28 -0.21
C THR A 46 -14.98 -2.77 0.11
N VAL A 47 -15.11 -1.79 1.02
CA VAL A 47 -16.40 -1.18 1.36
C VAL A 47 -16.99 -0.45 0.16
N VAL A 48 -16.18 0.32 -0.55
CA VAL A 48 -16.63 1.05 -1.76
C VAL A 48 -17.05 0.07 -2.86
N ASP A 49 -16.27 -0.99 -3.09
CA ASP A 49 -16.58 -2.01 -4.10
C ASP A 49 -17.82 -2.84 -3.78
N ALA A 50 -18.15 -3.03 -2.50
CA ALA A 50 -19.34 -3.76 -2.07
C ALA A 50 -20.64 -2.92 -2.12
N ALA A 51 -20.54 -1.60 -2.29
CA ALA A 51 -21.71 -0.73 -2.38
C ALA A 51 -22.50 -0.98 -3.67
N TYR A 52 -23.83 -1.01 -3.55
CA TYR A 52 -24.72 -1.15 -4.71
C TYR A 52 -24.73 0.13 -5.55
N ASP A 53 -24.73 1.29 -4.89
CA ASP A 53 -24.70 2.60 -5.54
C ASP A 53 -23.37 2.83 -6.29
N GLY A 54 -23.42 3.55 -7.40
CA GLY A 54 -22.22 4.00 -8.09
C GLY A 54 -21.45 5.01 -7.24
N LEU A 55 -20.25 4.64 -6.78
CA LEU A 55 -19.42 5.49 -5.93
C LEU A 55 -18.12 5.92 -6.63
N ILE A 56 -17.82 7.22 -6.53
CA ILE A 56 -16.58 7.85 -7.00
C ILE A 56 -16.02 8.66 -5.84
N LEU A 57 -14.75 8.41 -5.48
CA LEU A 57 -14.00 9.24 -4.55
C LEU A 57 -13.08 10.18 -5.32
N ILE A 58 -13.19 11.47 -5.05
CA ILE A 58 -12.43 12.52 -5.73
C ILE A 58 -11.44 13.11 -4.73
N GLY A 59 -10.17 13.14 -5.12
CA GLY A 59 -9.08 13.75 -4.36
C GLY A 59 -9.14 15.28 -4.36
N GLN A 60 -8.25 15.90 -3.59
CA GLN A 60 -8.19 17.36 -3.46
C GLN A 60 -7.89 18.08 -4.78
N GLN A 61 -7.24 17.41 -5.74
CA GLN A 61 -6.91 17.96 -7.05
C GLN A 61 -8.00 17.73 -8.10
N GLY A 62 -9.21 17.29 -7.70
CA GLY A 62 -10.29 17.00 -8.64
C GLY A 62 -10.11 15.72 -9.46
N LYS A 63 -9.14 14.89 -9.07
CA LYS A 63 -8.85 13.61 -9.71
C LYS A 63 -9.58 12.47 -9.02
N ILE A 64 -9.95 11.46 -9.80
CA ILE A 64 -10.58 10.25 -9.29
C ILE A 64 -9.53 9.41 -8.55
N GLU A 65 -9.74 9.18 -7.26
CA GLU A 65 -8.86 8.35 -6.43
C GLU A 65 -9.38 6.91 -6.26
N ILE A 66 -10.70 6.73 -6.23
CA ILE A 66 -11.36 5.41 -6.10
C ILE A 66 -12.66 5.41 -6.93
N VAL A 67 -12.93 4.29 -7.60
CA VAL A 67 -14.23 3.99 -8.21
C VAL A 67 -14.69 2.60 -7.80
N ASN A 68 -16.00 2.40 -7.64
CA ASN A 68 -16.54 1.06 -7.45
C ASN A 68 -16.80 0.35 -8.79
N HIS A 69 -17.11 -0.95 -8.68
CA HIS A 69 -17.52 -1.78 -9.82
C HIS A 69 -18.74 -1.22 -10.58
N THR A 70 -19.78 -0.78 -9.88
CA THR A 70 -21.00 -0.24 -10.49
C THR A 70 -20.69 0.92 -11.43
N ILE A 71 -19.79 1.84 -11.05
CA ILE A 71 -19.38 2.94 -11.93
C ILE A 71 -18.69 2.42 -13.18
N SER A 72 -17.74 1.50 -13.03
CA SER A 72 -17.01 0.91 -14.17
C SER A 72 -17.95 0.24 -15.18
N GLU A 73 -19.02 -0.42 -14.71
CA GLU A 73 -20.08 -0.96 -15.58
C GLU A 73 -20.89 0.14 -16.27
N LEU A 74 -21.30 1.17 -15.52
CA LEU A 74 -22.13 2.27 -16.03
C LEU A 74 -21.44 3.05 -17.16
N VAL A 75 -20.13 3.29 -17.06
CA VAL A 75 -19.34 3.94 -18.12
C VAL A 75 -18.74 2.95 -19.13
N SER A 76 -18.87 1.63 -18.91
CA SER A 76 -18.25 0.59 -19.72
C SER A 76 -16.74 0.81 -19.93
N CYS A 77 -16.07 1.28 -18.88
CA CYS A 77 -14.65 1.62 -18.86
C CYS A 77 -14.00 0.94 -17.66
N PRO A 78 -12.84 0.28 -17.82
CA PRO A 78 -12.17 -0.39 -16.71
C PRO A 78 -11.75 0.62 -15.65
N LYS A 79 -11.76 0.19 -14.38
CA LYS A 79 -11.46 1.05 -13.23
C LYS A 79 -10.10 1.73 -13.40
N GLU A 80 -9.13 1.00 -13.90
CA GLU A 80 -7.74 1.44 -14.08
C GLU A 80 -7.60 2.64 -15.03
N ASP A 81 -8.51 2.76 -16.01
CA ASP A 81 -8.52 3.87 -16.96
C ASP A 81 -9.21 5.12 -16.38
N LEU A 82 -10.02 4.96 -15.33
CA LEU A 82 -10.73 6.03 -14.64
C LEU A 82 -9.93 6.64 -13.50
N ILE A 83 -9.06 5.87 -12.83
CA ILE A 83 -8.20 6.38 -11.76
C ILE A 83 -7.25 7.47 -12.30
N ASP A 84 -6.97 8.48 -11.48
CA ASP A 84 -6.12 9.65 -11.78
C ASP A 84 -6.61 10.58 -12.91
N GLN A 85 -7.76 10.28 -13.53
CA GLN A 85 -8.42 11.18 -14.48
C GLN A 85 -9.10 12.35 -13.76
N GLU A 86 -9.19 13.49 -14.46
CA GLU A 86 -10.00 14.60 -13.97
C GLU A 86 -11.50 14.28 -14.08
N ILE A 87 -12.24 14.59 -13.02
CA ILE A 87 -13.68 14.31 -12.98
C ILE A 87 -14.49 15.07 -14.05
N ASP A 88 -14.00 16.20 -14.56
CA ASP A 88 -14.68 16.98 -15.63
C ASP A 88 -14.79 16.15 -16.92
N LEU A 89 -13.77 15.35 -17.25
CA LEU A 89 -13.79 14.46 -18.41
C LEU A 89 -14.88 13.38 -18.28
N PHE A 90 -15.19 12.95 -17.06
CA PHE A 90 -16.21 11.95 -16.79
C PHE A 90 -17.62 12.43 -17.16
N PHE A 91 -17.93 13.71 -16.94
CA PHE A 91 -19.24 14.27 -17.30
C PHE A 91 -19.38 14.57 -18.80
N ARG A 92 -18.27 14.64 -19.55
CA ARG A 92 -18.29 14.98 -20.99
C ARG A 92 -18.62 13.80 -21.90
N THR A 93 -18.35 12.57 -21.48
CA THR A 93 -18.59 11.36 -22.28
C THR A 93 -20.05 10.89 -22.31
N SER A 94 -20.96 11.57 -21.58
CA SER A 94 -22.38 11.22 -21.48
C SER A 94 -23.33 12.22 -22.19
N SER A 95 -22.82 12.98 -23.16
CA SER A 95 -23.61 13.86 -24.05
C SER A 95 -23.46 13.49 -25.52
#